data_AF-A0A7C2XDB3-F1
#
_entry.id   AF-A0A7C2XDB3-F1
#
_cell.length_a   1.000
_cell.length_b   1.000
_cell.length_c   1.000
_cell.angle_alpha   90.00
_cell.angle_beta   90.00
_cell.angle_gamma   90.00
#
_symmetry.space_group_name_H-M   'P 1'
#
loop_
_entity.id
_entity.type
_entity.pdbx_description
1 polymer ?
#
loop_
_entity_poly.entity_id
_entity_poly.type
_entity_poly.pdbx_seq_one_letter_code
_entity_poly.pdbx_strand_id
1 'polypeptide(L)'
;MSSEETPLNGYVCAPYLHNHDSIELKDTWSRSKNIEDMYFVTATFSNESKPYFTDCANHYLLAKFKDDKKTMKDLSKHQFEKTSFVFSMDDDLFEREVDGLMNFVSVYYLEYGDSVEDISEVARVVAKRNKVGRACLGHMNIYSTEPPKFTFPYNKNIVVLEVSSDKSHQSVNQYCEKTRRDICRKGITMTNLVGLSVLEKLK
;
A
#
# COMPACT_ATOMS: atom_id res chain seq x y z
N MET A 1 -31.05 6.25 -7.88
CA MET A 1 -30.33 5.22 -8.66
C MET A 1 -29.01 4.98 -7.95
N SER A 2 -28.91 3.90 -7.18
CA SER A 2 -27.68 3.49 -6.51
C SER A 2 -26.73 2.92 -7.57
N SER A 3 -25.68 3.66 -7.94
CA SER A 3 -24.58 3.12 -8.71
C SER A 3 -23.94 1.99 -7.90
N GLU A 4 -24.08 0.75 -8.35
CA GLU A 4 -23.27 -0.35 -7.83
C GLU A 4 -21.81 -0.04 -8.19
N GLU A 5 -21.06 0.53 -7.23
CA GLU A 5 -19.62 0.70 -7.35
C GLU A 5 -19.00 -0.67 -7.62
N THR A 6 -18.28 -0.78 -8.74
CA THR A 6 -17.53 -1.97 -9.12
C THR A 6 -16.51 -2.32 -8.04
N PRO A 7 -16.34 -3.62 -7.70
CA PRO A 7 -15.37 -4.04 -6.71
C PRO A 7 -13.97 -3.63 -7.15
N LEU A 8 -13.23 -2.97 -6.27
CA LEU A 8 -11.85 -2.56 -6.53
C LEU A 8 -10.89 -3.61 -6.00
N ASN A 9 -9.78 -3.80 -6.72
CA ASN A 9 -8.66 -4.59 -6.23
C ASN A 9 -7.68 -3.70 -5.45
N GLY A 10 -6.73 -4.31 -4.75
CA GLY A 10 -5.71 -3.53 -4.05
C GLY A 10 -5.01 -4.29 -2.95
N TYR A 11 -4.55 -3.56 -1.94
CA TYR A 11 -3.74 -4.08 -0.85
C TYR A 11 -4.33 -3.75 0.51
N VAL A 12 -4.37 -4.74 1.40
CA VAL A 12 -4.67 -4.52 2.81
C VAL A 12 -3.45 -4.84 3.65
N CYS A 13 -3.15 -3.95 4.59
CA CYS A 13 -2.16 -4.13 5.64
C CYS A 13 -2.89 -4.29 6.97
N ALA A 14 -2.94 -5.51 7.51
CA ALA A 14 -3.45 -5.76 8.85
C ALA A 14 -2.29 -6.02 9.83
N PRO A 15 -2.28 -5.41 11.03
CA PRO A 15 -1.23 -5.64 12.02
C PRO A 15 -1.07 -7.13 12.36
N TYR A 16 0.17 -7.62 12.37
CA TYR A 16 0.47 -9.00 12.76
C TYR A 16 1.22 -9.01 14.09
N LEU A 17 0.47 -9.15 15.18
CA LEU A 17 0.98 -9.12 16.55
C LEU A 17 1.14 -10.53 17.15
N HIS A 18 0.93 -11.58 16.35
CA HIS A 18 0.89 -12.99 16.79
C HIS A 18 -0.12 -13.26 17.92
N ASN A 19 -1.14 -12.41 18.06
CA ASN A 19 -2.29 -12.64 18.93
C ASN A 19 -3.36 -13.49 18.21
N HIS A 20 -4.39 -13.91 18.94
CA HIS A 20 -5.45 -14.76 18.43
C HIS A 20 -6.10 -14.18 17.16
N ASP A 21 -6.50 -12.90 17.19
CA ASP A 21 -7.17 -12.23 16.08
C ASP A 21 -6.31 -12.17 14.81
N SER A 22 -5.01 -11.87 14.95
CA SER A 22 -4.10 -11.77 13.80
C SER A 22 -3.79 -13.14 13.17
N ILE A 23 -3.79 -14.21 13.97
CA ILE A 23 -3.63 -15.59 13.49
C ILE A 23 -4.91 -16.06 12.80
N GLU A 24 -6.08 -15.80 13.38
CA GLU A 24 -7.37 -16.14 12.78
C GLU A 24 -7.57 -15.41 11.44
N LEU A 25 -7.21 -14.13 11.37
CA LEU A 25 -7.24 -13.35 10.13
C LEU A 25 -6.34 -13.98 9.05
N LYS A 26 -5.10 -14.34 9.41
CA LYS A 26 -4.15 -15.01 8.50
C LYS A 26 -4.76 -16.29 7.92
N ASP A 27 -5.34 -17.14 8.76
CA ASP A 27 -5.92 -18.42 8.33
C ASP A 27 -7.17 -18.22 7.46
N THR A 28 -7.98 -17.20 7.78
CA THR A 28 -9.15 -16.81 7.01
C THR A 28 -8.75 -16.31 5.62
N TRP A 29 -7.78 -15.40 5.53
CA TRP A 29 -7.27 -14.87 4.26
C TRP A 29 -6.57 -15.91 3.42
N SER A 30 -5.83 -16.83 4.03
CA SER A 30 -5.19 -17.95 3.33
C SER A 30 -6.21 -18.78 2.56
N ARG A 31 -7.38 -19.04 3.15
CA ARG A 31 -8.49 -19.81 2.53
C ARG A 31 -9.41 -18.97 1.63
N SER A 32 -9.34 -17.65 1.71
CA SER A 32 -10.23 -16.75 0.98
C SER A 32 -9.89 -16.71 -0.52
N LYS A 33 -10.91 -16.83 -1.38
CA LYS A 33 -10.76 -16.60 -2.83
C LYS A 33 -10.60 -15.12 -3.19
N ASN A 34 -10.87 -14.22 -2.23
CA ASN A 34 -10.71 -12.79 -2.41
C ASN A 34 -9.25 -12.35 -2.37
N ILE A 35 -8.41 -13.11 -1.65
CA ILE A 35 -6.99 -12.82 -1.50
C ILE A 35 -6.21 -13.59 -2.56
N GLU A 36 -5.49 -12.86 -3.41
CA GLU A 36 -4.61 -13.41 -4.45
C GLU A 36 -3.29 -13.87 -3.84
N ASP A 37 -2.58 -12.92 -3.25
CA ASP A 37 -1.29 -13.13 -2.61
C ASP A 37 -1.32 -12.59 -1.18
N MET A 38 -0.49 -13.17 -0.32
CA MET A 38 -0.33 -12.70 1.05
C MET A 38 1.13 -12.77 1.48
N TYR A 39 1.59 -11.75 2.21
CA TYR A 39 2.97 -11.56 2.59
C TYR A 39 3.08 -11.15 4.05
N PHE A 40 4.11 -11.64 4.74
CA PHE A 40 4.55 -11.08 6.00
C PHE A 40 5.55 -9.95 5.72
N VAL A 41 5.27 -8.75 6.21
CA VAL A 41 6.05 -7.55 5.87
C VAL A 41 6.44 -6.75 7.11
N THR A 42 7.57 -6.03 7.00
CA THR A 42 7.95 -4.97 7.95
C THR A 42 7.59 -3.61 7.36
N ALA A 43 6.81 -2.84 8.10
CA ALA A 43 6.41 -1.49 7.74
C ALA A 43 7.40 -0.44 8.26
N THR A 44 7.78 0.49 7.41
CA THR A 44 8.60 1.66 7.76
C THR A 44 7.85 2.91 7.35
N PHE A 45 7.21 3.57 8.32
CA PHE A 45 6.46 4.81 8.10
C PHE A 45 7.39 6.01 8.01
N SER A 46 7.07 6.94 7.13
CA SER A 46 7.77 8.22 7.00
C SER A 46 7.56 9.10 8.23
N ASN A 47 8.41 10.11 8.41
CA ASN A 47 8.24 11.03 9.54
C ASN A 47 7.04 11.96 9.33
N GLU A 48 6.66 12.16 8.07
CA GLU A 48 5.56 12.99 7.61
C GLU A 48 4.20 12.29 7.83
N SER A 49 4.15 10.95 7.75
CA SER A 49 2.90 10.20 7.97
C SER A 49 2.65 9.85 9.45
N LYS A 50 3.69 9.77 10.28
CA LYS A 50 3.60 9.44 11.73
C LYS A 50 2.57 10.25 12.53
N PRO A 51 2.41 11.58 12.35
CA PRO A 51 1.43 12.36 13.11
C PRO A 51 -0.02 11.94 12.85
N TYR A 52 -0.30 11.35 11.69
CA TYR A 52 -1.63 10.89 11.30
C TYR A 52 -1.92 9.46 11.75
N PHE A 53 -0.89 8.67 12.05
CA PHE A 53 -1.00 7.26 12.38
C PHE A 53 -0.13 6.93 13.61
N THR A 54 -0.61 7.31 14.79
CA THR A 54 0.12 7.14 16.06
C THR A 54 0.25 5.69 16.49
N ASP A 55 -0.67 4.83 16.05
CA ASP A 55 -0.79 3.44 16.48
C ASP A 55 -0.51 2.44 15.36
N CYS A 56 0.61 2.67 14.66
CA CYS A 56 1.13 1.69 13.71
C CYS A 56 1.85 0.53 14.40
N ALA A 57 1.83 -0.64 13.77
CA ALA A 57 2.68 -1.78 14.12
C ALA A 57 3.99 -1.75 13.33
N ASN A 58 4.97 -2.58 13.72
CA ASN A 58 6.18 -2.79 12.91
C ASN A 58 5.97 -3.88 11.85
N HIS A 59 5.11 -4.85 12.14
CA HIS A 59 4.88 -6.02 11.29
C HIS A 59 3.42 -6.13 10.89
N TYR A 60 3.20 -6.47 9.62
CA TYR A 60 1.89 -6.53 9.00
C TYR A 60 1.75 -7.79 8.14
N LEU A 61 0.50 -8.26 8.00
CA LEU A 61 0.07 -9.08 6.88
C LEU A 61 -0.32 -8.14 5.75
N LEU A 62 0.44 -8.17 4.66
CA LEU A 62 0.10 -7.50 3.42
C LEU A 62 -0.61 -8.51 2.51
N ALA A 63 -1.88 -8.27 2.20
CA ALA A 63 -2.65 -9.14 1.32
C ALA A 63 -3.15 -8.37 0.09
N LYS A 64 -2.95 -8.94 -1.09
CA LYS A 64 -3.51 -8.44 -2.36
C LYS A 64 -4.93 -8.99 -2.51
N PHE A 65 -5.92 -8.11 -2.61
CA PHE A 65 -7.33 -8.49 -2.69
C PHE A 65 -7.96 -8.14 -4.05
N LYS A 66 -9.04 -8.83 -4.40
CA LYS A 66 -9.84 -8.59 -5.61
C LYS A 66 -11.05 -7.68 -5.41
N ASP A 67 -11.61 -7.68 -4.20
CA ASP A 67 -12.84 -6.99 -3.84
C ASP A 67 -12.65 -6.33 -2.47
N ASP A 68 -12.55 -5.01 -2.52
CA ASP A 68 -12.36 -4.12 -1.38
C ASP A 68 -13.51 -4.22 -0.37
N LYS A 69 -14.77 -4.29 -0.82
CA LYS A 69 -15.96 -4.40 0.05
C LYS A 69 -15.90 -5.66 0.92
N LYS A 70 -15.47 -6.79 0.36
CA LYS A 70 -15.27 -8.02 1.14
C LYS A 70 -14.15 -7.86 2.15
N THR A 71 -13.03 -7.27 1.75
CA THR A 71 -11.89 -7.02 2.64
C THR A 71 -12.27 -6.12 3.81
N MET A 72 -12.98 -5.02 3.56
CA MET A 72 -13.46 -4.10 4.59
C MET A 72 -14.42 -4.80 5.57
N LYS A 73 -15.30 -5.66 5.06
CA LYS A 73 -16.22 -6.47 5.90
C LYS A 73 -15.48 -7.50 6.75
N ASP A 74 -14.36 -8.03 6.28
CA ASP A 74 -13.56 -8.97 7.06
C ASP A 74 -12.74 -8.25 8.13
N LEU A 75 -12.21 -7.06 7.82
CA LEU A 75 -11.54 -6.21 8.81
C LEU A 75 -12.48 -5.76 9.92
N SER A 76 -13.73 -5.41 9.61
CA SER A 76 -14.68 -4.95 10.63
C SER A 76 -15.10 -6.03 11.65
N LYS A 77 -14.83 -7.30 11.37
CA LYS A 77 -15.05 -8.41 12.32
C LYS A 77 -13.94 -8.52 13.37
N HIS A 78 -12.79 -7.94 13.12
CA HIS A 78 -11.61 -8.04 13.97
C HIS A 78 -11.34 -6.67 14.61
N GLN A 79 -11.10 -6.64 15.92
CA GLN A 79 -10.79 -5.41 16.64
C GLN A 79 -9.27 -5.25 16.73
N PHE A 80 -8.70 -4.45 15.83
CA PHE A 80 -7.28 -4.11 15.89
C PHE A 80 -7.07 -2.82 16.68
N GLU A 81 -6.33 -2.91 17.79
CA GLU A 81 -5.81 -1.73 18.49
C GLU A 81 -4.86 -0.91 17.61
N LYS A 82 -4.13 -1.60 16.72
CA LYS A 82 -3.21 -0.97 15.77
C LYS A 82 -3.90 -0.70 14.44
N THR A 83 -3.53 0.39 13.79
CA THR A 83 -4.15 0.83 12.54
C THR A 83 -3.87 -0.16 11.41
N SER A 84 -4.94 -0.64 10.80
CA SER A 84 -4.95 -1.34 9.52
C SER A 84 -5.17 -0.36 8.38
N PHE A 85 -4.55 -0.63 7.23
CA PHE A 85 -4.62 0.22 6.03
C PHE A 85 -5.20 -0.59 4.87
N VAL A 86 -6.12 -0.01 4.12
CA VAL A 86 -6.66 -0.56 2.88
C VAL A 86 -6.35 0.42 1.77
N PHE A 87 -5.55 0.00 0.79
CA PHE A 87 -5.21 0.74 -0.42
C PHE A 87 -6.00 0.14 -1.58
N SER A 88 -7.10 0.78 -1.96
CA SER A 88 -7.93 0.37 -3.10
C SER A 88 -7.37 1.04 -4.35
N MET A 89 -7.12 0.26 -5.41
CA MET A 89 -6.57 0.75 -6.67
C MET A 89 -7.70 1.19 -7.59
N ASP A 90 -7.67 2.45 -7.96
CA ASP A 90 -8.63 3.07 -8.87
C ASP A 90 -8.16 2.90 -10.31
N ASP A 91 -6.87 3.11 -10.58
CA ASP A 91 -6.27 3.03 -11.92
C ASP A 91 -4.84 2.48 -11.89
N ASP A 92 -4.45 1.75 -12.94
CA ASP A 92 -3.07 1.34 -13.16
C ASP A 92 -2.30 2.44 -13.90
N LEU A 93 -1.20 2.93 -13.31
CA LEU A 93 -0.31 3.91 -13.94
C LEU A 93 0.69 3.24 -14.88
N PHE A 94 1.12 2.04 -14.52
CA PHE A 94 2.18 1.32 -15.21
C PHE A 94 2.21 -0.15 -14.77
N GLU A 95 2.41 -1.07 -15.72
CA GLU A 95 2.66 -2.48 -15.45
C GLU A 95 3.68 -3.04 -16.46
N ARG A 96 4.59 -3.89 -15.98
CA ARG A 96 5.52 -4.68 -16.79
C ARG A 96 5.92 -5.96 -16.07
N GLU A 97 6.40 -6.93 -16.85
CA GLU A 97 7.15 -8.04 -16.29
C GLU A 97 8.51 -7.57 -15.78
N VAL A 98 8.85 -7.99 -14.56
CA VAL A 98 10.15 -7.74 -13.92
C VAL A 98 10.74 -9.07 -13.45
N ASP A 99 12.06 -9.18 -13.53
CA ASP A 99 12.76 -10.36 -13.04
C ASP A 99 12.67 -10.45 -11.51
N GLY A 100 12.35 -11.65 -11.03
CA GLY A 100 12.30 -11.98 -9.61
C GLY A 100 10.94 -11.71 -8.95
N LEU A 101 10.86 -12.04 -7.66
CA LEU A 101 9.64 -11.89 -6.87
C LEU A 101 9.56 -10.47 -6.27
N MET A 102 8.33 -9.97 -6.16
CA MET A 102 8.05 -8.73 -5.43
C MET A 102 8.56 -8.88 -4.01
N ASN A 103 9.47 -7.99 -3.61
CA ASN A 103 10.05 -8.02 -2.27
C ASN A 103 9.92 -6.69 -1.52
N PHE A 104 9.31 -5.70 -2.15
CA PHE A 104 9.04 -4.42 -1.54
C PHE A 104 7.81 -3.75 -2.17
N VAL A 105 6.95 -3.20 -1.33
CA VAL A 105 5.84 -2.34 -1.75
C VAL A 105 6.07 -0.96 -1.14
N SER A 106 6.07 0.08 -1.98
CA SER A 106 6.25 1.45 -1.52
C SER A 106 4.99 2.26 -1.76
N VAL A 107 4.48 2.90 -0.72
CA VAL A 107 3.25 3.70 -0.78
C VAL A 107 3.59 5.17 -0.58
N TYR A 108 2.99 6.02 -1.41
CA TYR A 108 3.16 7.47 -1.43
C TYR A 108 1.81 8.16 -1.48
N TYR A 109 1.78 9.45 -1.16
CA TYR A 109 0.64 10.33 -1.43
C TYR A 109 1.08 11.59 -2.18
N LEU A 110 0.16 12.14 -2.98
CA LEU A 110 0.34 13.41 -3.70
C LEU A 110 -0.44 14.53 -3.00
N GLU A 111 0.23 15.64 -2.68
CA GLU A 111 -0.41 16.74 -1.93
C GLU A 111 -1.27 17.66 -2.81
N TYR A 112 -0.78 17.98 -4.01
CA TYR A 112 -1.40 18.95 -4.93
C TYR A 112 -1.23 18.54 -6.41
N GLY A 113 -1.08 17.23 -6.68
CA GLY A 113 -0.71 16.69 -7.99
C GLY A 113 -1.68 15.61 -8.49
N ASP A 114 -2.98 15.84 -8.36
CA ASP A 114 -4.06 14.98 -8.83
C ASP A 114 -4.52 15.33 -10.26
N SER A 115 -3.84 16.26 -10.93
CA SER A 115 -4.10 16.56 -12.33
C SER A 115 -3.67 15.39 -13.22
N VAL A 116 -4.37 15.21 -14.35
CA VAL A 116 -4.03 14.20 -15.35
C VAL A 116 -2.59 14.37 -15.87
N GLU A 117 -2.11 15.61 -15.94
CA GLU A 117 -0.74 15.94 -16.37
C GLU A 117 0.30 15.47 -15.35
N ASP A 118 0.05 15.71 -14.06
CA ASP A 118 0.94 15.26 -12.99
C ASP A 118 0.98 13.74 -12.90
N ILE A 119 -0.19 13.09 -12.95
CA ILE A 119 -0.32 11.64 -12.94
C ILE A 119 0.45 11.02 -14.13
N SER A 120 0.35 11.64 -15.31
CA SER A 120 1.08 11.21 -16.50
C SER A 120 2.61 11.35 -16.35
N GLU A 121 3.10 12.45 -15.75
CA GLU A 121 4.54 12.59 -15.50
C GLU A 121 5.03 11.65 -14.39
N VAL A 122 4.21 11.35 -13.36
CA VAL A 122 4.49 10.29 -12.38
C VAL A 122 4.67 8.95 -13.10
N ALA A 123 3.69 8.55 -13.91
CA ALA A 123 3.74 7.31 -14.68
C ALA A 123 4.98 7.26 -15.59
N ARG A 124 5.33 8.37 -16.25
CA ARG A 124 6.51 8.47 -17.13
C ARG A 124 7.84 8.35 -16.39
N VAL A 125 7.95 8.90 -15.17
CA VAL A 125 9.15 8.74 -14.34
C VAL A 125 9.26 7.29 -13.85
N VAL A 126 8.16 6.70 -13.38
CA VAL A 126 8.10 5.30 -12.92
C VAL A 126 8.34 4.31 -14.06
N ALA A 127 7.88 4.58 -15.28
CA ALA A 127 8.12 3.73 -16.44
C ALA A 127 9.62 3.56 -16.77
N LYS A 128 10.48 4.51 -16.37
CA LYS A 128 11.94 4.41 -16.52
C LYS A 128 12.63 3.57 -15.43
N ARG A 129 11.88 3.08 -14.43
CA ARG A 129 12.35 2.32 -13.27
C ARG A 129 12.22 0.83 -13.51
N ASN A 130 13.29 0.21 -14.02
CA ASN A 130 13.30 -1.20 -14.42
C ASN A 130 12.95 -2.21 -13.31
N LYS A 131 13.09 -1.85 -12.02
CA LYS A 131 12.71 -2.71 -10.89
C LYS A 131 11.25 -2.57 -10.46
N VAL A 132 10.52 -1.58 -10.98
CA VAL A 132 9.10 -1.40 -10.68
C VAL A 132 8.31 -2.27 -11.64
N GLY A 133 7.64 -3.29 -11.10
CA GLY A 133 6.77 -4.18 -11.85
C GLY A 133 5.41 -3.56 -12.11
N ARG A 134 4.84 -2.93 -11.07
CA ARG A 134 3.52 -2.30 -11.17
C ARG A 134 3.46 -1.00 -10.36
N ALA A 135 2.71 -0.04 -10.86
CA ALA A 135 2.41 1.21 -10.20
C ALA A 135 0.93 1.53 -10.38
N CYS A 136 0.26 1.86 -9.29
CA CYS A 136 -1.18 2.10 -9.26
C CYS A 136 -1.48 3.41 -8.56
N LEU A 137 -2.54 4.08 -8.99
CA LEU A 137 -3.19 5.18 -8.30
C LEU A 137 -4.42 4.64 -7.57
N GLY A 138 -4.68 5.16 -6.39
CA GLY A 138 -5.79 4.70 -5.59
C GLY A 138 -6.08 5.58 -4.40
N HIS A 139 -6.92 5.07 -3.53
CA HIS A 139 -7.27 5.71 -2.27
C HIS A 139 -7.00 4.79 -1.08
N MET A 140 -6.90 5.41 0.09
CA MET A 140 -6.60 4.75 1.35
C MET A 140 -7.75 4.91 2.34
N ASN A 141 -8.16 3.79 2.91
CA ASN A 141 -9.01 3.72 4.09
C ASN A 141 -8.22 3.16 5.27
N ILE A 142 -8.58 3.59 6.47
CA ILE A 142 -7.95 3.17 7.71
C ILE A 142 -8.97 2.55 8.64
N TYR A 143 -8.56 1.50 9.35
CA TYR A 143 -9.40 0.77 10.30
C TYR A 143 -8.62 0.59 11.59
N SER A 144 -9.17 1.11 12.68
CA SER A 144 -8.61 1.02 14.03
C SER A 144 -9.75 1.11 15.03
N THR A 145 -9.61 0.46 16.19
CA THR A 145 -10.52 0.68 17.32
C THR A 145 -10.38 2.08 17.89
N GLU A 146 -9.18 2.67 17.78
CA GLU A 146 -8.90 4.06 18.14
C GLU A 146 -8.71 4.89 16.87
N PRO A 147 -9.70 5.71 16.47
CA PRO A 147 -9.57 6.53 15.27
C PRO A 147 -8.47 7.57 15.45
N PRO A 148 -7.76 7.97 14.39
CA PRO A 148 -6.76 9.02 14.48
C PRO A 148 -7.35 10.33 15.00
N LYS A 149 -6.52 11.08 15.73
CA LYS A 149 -6.88 12.43 16.20
C LYS A 149 -7.13 13.40 15.05
N PHE A 150 -6.51 13.17 13.89
CA PHE A 150 -6.62 14.01 12.71
C PHE A 150 -6.95 13.18 11.48
N THR A 151 -7.89 13.66 10.68
CA THR A 151 -8.18 13.08 9.36
C THR A 151 -6.98 13.29 8.44
N PHE A 152 -6.52 12.21 7.81
CA PHE A 152 -5.47 12.28 6.80
C PHE A 152 -6.03 12.93 5.52
N PRO A 153 -5.52 14.10 5.09
CA PRO A 153 -6.16 14.88 4.02
C PRO A 153 -5.89 14.36 2.61
N TYR A 154 -4.87 13.50 2.42
CA TYR A 154 -4.40 13.04 1.11
C TYR A 154 -4.82 11.60 0.81
N ASN A 155 -5.90 11.12 1.44
CA ASN A 155 -6.31 9.72 1.34
C ASN A 155 -6.84 9.33 -0.05
N LYS A 156 -7.10 10.26 -0.95
CA LYS A 156 -7.58 9.99 -2.32
C LYS A 156 -6.49 9.89 -3.38
N ASN A 157 -5.27 10.31 -3.06
CA ASN A 157 -4.19 10.49 -4.04
C ASN A 157 -3.01 9.59 -3.69
N ILE A 158 -3.26 8.29 -3.55
CA ILE A 158 -2.28 7.31 -3.12
C ILE A 158 -1.63 6.66 -4.33
N VAL A 159 -0.29 6.60 -4.32
CA VAL A 159 0.48 5.89 -5.34
C VAL A 159 1.15 4.69 -4.69
N VAL A 160 0.89 3.50 -5.22
CA VAL A 160 1.49 2.24 -4.76
C VAL A 160 2.44 1.71 -5.82
N LEU A 161 3.68 1.41 -5.43
CA LEU A 161 4.71 0.83 -6.30
C LEU A 161 5.05 -0.59 -5.82
N GLU A 162 4.88 -1.57 -6.70
CA GLU A 162 5.36 -2.94 -6.53
C GLU A 162 6.78 -3.06 -7.10
N VAL A 163 7.75 -3.46 -6.27
CA VAL A 163 9.17 -3.49 -6.63
C VAL A 163 9.74 -4.89 -6.44
N SER A 164 10.44 -5.37 -7.46
CA SER A 164 11.16 -6.65 -7.47
C SER A 164 12.65 -6.39 -7.61
N SER A 165 13.44 -6.92 -6.69
CA SER A 165 14.88 -6.69 -6.66
C SER A 165 15.61 -7.78 -5.87
N ASP A 166 16.75 -8.23 -6.39
CA ASP A 166 17.72 -9.10 -5.72
C ASP A 166 18.51 -8.41 -4.58
N LYS A 167 18.52 -7.07 -4.55
CA LYS A 167 19.22 -6.26 -3.55
C LYS A 167 18.51 -6.25 -2.18
N SER A 168 19.26 -5.86 -1.15
CA SER A 168 18.76 -5.66 0.22
C SER A 168 17.60 -4.65 0.30
N HIS A 169 16.71 -4.80 1.28
CA HIS A 169 15.58 -3.88 1.51
C HIS A 169 16.02 -2.42 1.65
N GLN A 170 17.17 -2.15 2.28
CA GLN A 170 17.74 -0.81 2.38
C GLN A 170 18.07 -0.21 1.01
N SER A 171 18.63 -1.01 0.10
CA SER A 171 18.95 -0.58 -1.26
C SER A 171 17.68 -0.34 -2.08
N VAL A 172 16.65 -1.16 -1.89
CA VAL A 172 15.36 -1.01 -2.55
C VAL A 172 14.66 0.27 -2.06
N ASN A 173 14.66 0.52 -0.74
CA ASN A 173 14.10 1.75 -0.19
C ASN A 173 14.80 3.01 -0.76
N GLN A 174 16.13 3.01 -0.85
CA GLN A 174 16.88 4.11 -1.48
C GLN A 174 16.53 4.30 -2.96
N TYR A 175 16.27 3.21 -3.68
CA TYR A 175 15.81 3.25 -5.07
C TYR A 175 14.41 3.88 -5.19
N CYS A 176 13.49 3.52 -4.30
CA CYS A 176 12.16 4.11 -4.20
C CYS A 176 12.25 5.61 -3.85
N GLU A 177 13.06 6.00 -2.88
CA GLU A 177 13.30 7.41 -2.52
C GLU A 177 13.99 8.22 -3.62
N LYS A 178 14.86 7.61 -4.43
CA LYS A 178 15.39 8.25 -5.64
C LYS A 178 14.28 8.48 -6.68
N THR A 179 13.37 7.52 -6.83
CA THR A 179 12.19 7.66 -7.70
C THR A 179 11.31 8.81 -7.27
N ARG A 180 11.01 8.89 -5.97
CA ARG A 180 10.27 10.00 -5.38
C ARG A 180 10.93 11.36 -5.63
N ARG A 181 12.23 11.48 -5.38
CA ARG A 181 12.96 12.74 -5.63
C ARG A 181 12.95 13.15 -7.11
N ASP A 182 13.01 12.19 -8.02
CA ASP A 182 12.95 12.50 -9.46
C ASP A 182 11.55 12.98 -9.88
N ILE A 183 10.48 12.48 -9.24
CA ILE A 183 9.12 13.02 -9.39
C ILE A 183 9.02 14.43 -8.81
N CYS A 184 9.56 14.68 -7.61
CA CYS A 184 9.56 16.02 -7.02
C CYS A 184 10.33 17.05 -7.85
N ARG A 185 11.39 16.65 -8.56
CA ARG A 185 12.12 17.51 -9.51
C ARG A 185 11.28 17.94 -10.72
N LYS A 186 10.12 17.31 -10.94
CA LYS A 186 9.14 17.69 -11.96
C LYS A 186 8.10 18.69 -11.46
N GLY A 187 8.20 19.12 -10.19
CA GLY A 187 7.23 20.02 -9.57
C GLY A 187 6.09 19.30 -8.85
N ILE A 188 6.11 17.96 -8.80
CA ILE A 188 5.05 17.14 -8.20
C ILE A 188 5.41 16.79 -6.75
N THR A 189 4.64 17.30 -5.80
CA THR A 189 4.84 17.00 -4.38
C THR A 189 4.35 15.60 -4.04
N MET A 190 5.28 14.64 -4.06
CA MET A 190 5.06 13.25 -3.66
C MET A 190 5.83 12.93 -2.39
N THR A 191 5.11 12.48 -1.36
CA THR A 191 5.64 12.19 -0.03
C THR A 191 5.48 10.71 0.29
N ASN A 192 6.49 10.11 0.92
CA ASN A 192 6.44 8.71 1.34
C ASN A 192 5.40 8.56 2.46
N LEU A 193 4.57 7.51 2.37
CA LEU A 193 3.62 7.15 3.41
C LEU A 193 4.19 6.00 4.25
N VAL A 194 4.48 4.88 3.59
CA VAL A 194 5.05 3.68 4.19
C VAL A 194 5.83 2.87 3.14
N GLY A 195 6.97 2.32 3.56
CA GLY A 195 7.67 1.25 2.85
C GLY A 195 7.39 -0.10 3.50
N LEU A 196 7.01 -1.10 2.72
CA LEU A 196 6.65 -2.44 3.17
C LEU A 196 7.68 -3.43 2.62
N SER A 197 8.59 -3.89 3.48
CA SER A 197 9.62 -4.88 3.12
C SER A 197 9.06 -6.28 3.29
N VAL A 198 9.03 -7.08 2.23
CA VAL A 198 8.53 -8.46 2.28
C VAL A 198 9.57 -9.37 2.92
N LEU A 199 9.20 -9.99 4.03
CA LEU A 199 10.02 -10.98 4.73
C LEU A 199 9.71 -12.39 4.27
N GLU A 200 8.44 -12.70 4.03
CA GLU A 200 7.98 -14.04 3.65
C GLU A 200 6.71 -13.95 2.78
N LYS A 201 6.58 -14.82 1.77
CA LYS A 201 5.33 -15.04 1.04
C LYS A 201 4.54 -16.17 1.71
N LEU A 202 3.31 -15.87 2.11
CA LEU A 202 2.42 -16.76 2.86
C LEU A 202 1.37 -17.45 1.99
N LYS A 203 1.00 -16.82 0.87
CA LYS A 203 0.07 -17.33 -0.15
C LYS A 203 0.49 -16.80 -1.52
#